data_AF-A0A2G4IK99-F1
#
_entry.id   AF-A0A2G4IK99-F1
#
_cell.length_a   1.000
_cell.length_b   1.000
_cell.length_c   1.000
_cell.angle_alpha   90.00
_cell.angle_beta   90.00
_cell.angle_gamma   90.00
#
_symmetry.space_group_name_H-M   'P 1'
#
loop_
_entity.id
_entity.type
_entity.pdbx_description
1 polymer ?
#
loop_
_entity_poly.entity_id
_entity_poly.type
_entity_poly.pdbx_seq_one_letter_code
_entity_poly.pdbx_strand_id
1 'polypeptide(L)'
;MVARPLVLLPGLLCDQVLWRHQIETLTQDDTISAMAERVLDQTPRTFCLAGLSMGGYVAQEIMRKAPEREERLALIDTNARARYGGHLVPLERPYAALAVIRHLLG
;
A
#
# COMPACT_ATOMS: atom_id res chain seq x y z
N MET A 1 9.13 -7.21 -22.72
CA MET A 1 8.32 -6.44 -21.74
C MET A 1 9.26 -5.57 -20.94
N VAL A 2 8.95 -4.29 -20.76
CA VAL A 2 9.76 -3.40 -19.89
C VAL A 2 9.41 -3.74 -18.45
N ALA A 3 10.42 -4.05 -17.63
CA ALA A 3 10.23 -4.26 -16.20
C ALA A 3 9.77 -2.95 -15.55
N ARG A 4 8.66 -2.99 -14.82
CA ARG A 4 8.14 -1.82 -14.09
C ARG A 4 8.56 -1.93 -12.62
N PRO A 5 9.03 -0.84 -12.01
CA PRO A 5 9.35 -0.82 -10.58
C PRO A 5 8.13 -1.24 -9.76
N LEU A 6 8.32 -2.18 -8.84
CA LEU A 6 7.29 -2.63 -7.89
C LEU A 6 7.62 -2.07 -6.50
N VAL A 7 6.68 -1.31 -5.96
CA VAL A 7 6.74 -0.77 -4.61
C VAL A 7 5.94 -1.68 -3.69
N LEU A 8 6.56 -2.12 -2.60
CA LEU A 8 5.96 -3.03 -1.63
C LEU A 8 5.85 -2.33 -0.28
N LEU A 9 4.63 -2.15 0.19
CA LEU A 9 4.32 -1.48 1.45
C LEU A 9 3.94 -2.52 2.51
N PRO A 10 4.80 -2.75 3.53
CA PRO A 10 4.53 -3.77 4.55
C PRO A 10 3.39 -3.35 5.50
N GLY A 11 2.92 -4.32 6.28
CA GLY A 11 2.03 -4.08 7.42
C GLY A 11 2.79 -3.55 8.65
N LEU A 12 2.03 -3.12 9.66
CA LEU A 12 2.59 -2.75 10.97
C LEU A 12 3.21 -4.00 11.62
N LEU A 13 4.33 -3.85 12.34
CA LEU A 13 5.03 -4.92 13.06
C LEU A 13 5.56 -6.06 12.16
N CYS A 14 5.59 -5.89 10.83
CA CYS A 14 6.38 -6.78 9.98
C CYS A 14 7.87 -6.62 10.36
N ASP A 15 8.50 -7.72 10.77
CA ASP A 15 9.91 -7.74 11.14
C ASP A 15 10.82 -8.12 9.94
N GLN A 16 12.13 -8.14 10.20
CA GLN A 16 13.19 -8.29 9.19
C GLN A 16 13.16 -9.61 8.41
N VAL A 17 12.31 -10.57 8.77
CA VAL A 17 12.19 -11.86 8.08
C VAL A 17 11.38 -11.75 6.79
N LEU A 18 10.55 -10.70 6.63
CA LEU A 18 9.72 -10.51 5.43
C LEU A 18 10.24 -9.39 4.49
N TRP A 19 10.68 -8.22 5.00
CA TRP A 19 10.99 -7.04 4.15
C TRP A 19 11.98 -6.03 4.76
N ARG A 20 13.20 -6.47 5.14
CA ARG A 20 14.17 -5.64 5.91
C ARG A 20 14.41 -4.21 5.37
N HIS A 21 14.49 -4.00 4.06
CA HIS A 21 14.75 -2.67 3.48
C HIS A 21 13.51 -1.77 3.36
N GLN A 22 12.30 -2.34 3.35
CA GLN A 22 11.04 -1.59 3.20
C GLN A 22 10.43 -1.19 4.55
N ILE A 23 10.91 -1.77 5.66
CA ILE A 23 10.42 -1.49 7.02
C ILE A 23 10.99 -0.18 7.58
N GLU A 24 12.22 0.17 7.22
CA GLU A 24 12.85 1.42 7.70
C GLU A 24 12.12 2.68 7.20
N THR A 25 11.44 2.60 6.07
CA THR A 25 10.69 3.74 5.55
C THR A 25 9.39 3.95 6.31
N LEU A 26 8.52 2.95 6.50
CA LEU A 26 7.19 3.17 7.10
C LEU A 26 7.17 3.43 8.62
N THR A 27 8.29 3.29 9.32
CA THR A 27 8.39 3.56 10.77
C THR A 27 8.75 5.00 11.11
N GLN A 28 8.97 5.86 10.10
CA GLN A 28 9.42 7.24 10.33
C GLN A 28 8.30 8.29 10.35
N ASP A 29 7.04 7.91 10.12
CA ASP A 29 5.91 8.85 10.27
C ASP A 29 4.82 8.31 11.18
N ASP A 30 4.10 9.26 11.75
CA ASP A 30 2.94 9.01 12.61
C ASP A 30 1.61 9.00 11.85
N THR A 31 1.60 9.32 10.54
CA THR A 31 0.35 9.41 9.76
C THR A 31 0.45 8.73 8.40
N ILE A 32 -0.65 8.12 7.95
CA ILE A 32 -0.77 7.49 6.62
C ILE A 32 -0.49 8.50 5.49
N SER A 33 -0.89 9.76 5.66
CA SER A 33 -0.63 10.83 4.67
C SER A 33 0.86 11.11 4.51
N ALA A 34 1.60 11.24 5.62
CA ALA A 34 3.04 11.46 5.58
C ALA A 34 3.79 10.25 5.01
N MET A 35 3.34 9.03 5.35
CA MET A 35 3.88 7.79 4.74
C MET A 35 3.71 7.78 3.23
N ALA A 36 2.52 8.15 2.74
CA ALA A 36 2.24 8.22 1.31
C ALA A 36 3.11 9.26 0.59
N GLU A 37 3.31 10.44 1.20
CA GLU A 37 4.18 11.49 0.66
C GLU A 37 5.63 11.03 0.53
N ARG A 38 6.21 10.45 1.59
CA ARG A 38 7.58 9.93 1.52
C ARG A 38 7.73 8.85 0.43
N VAL A 39 6.74 7.96 0.28
CA VAL A 39 6.78 6.95 -0.79
C VAL A 39 6.77 7.61 -2.17
N LEU A 40 5.95 8.64 -2.39
CA LEU A 40 5.89 9.37 -3.65
C LEU A 40 7.21 10.10 -3.98
N ASP A 41 7.91 10.59 -2.96
CA ASP A 41 9.21 11.27 -3.10
C ASP A 41 10.35 10.31 -3.47
N GLN A 42 10.26 9.05 -3.04
CA GLN A 42 11.31 8.04 -3.23
C GLN A 42 11.09 7.14 -4.46
N THR A 43 9.93 7.28 -5.13
CA THR A 43 9.54 6.37 -6.22
C THR A 43 9.62 7.05 -7.59
N PRO A 44 9.88 6.27 -8.66
CA PRO A 44 9.85 6.78 -10.02
C PRO A 44 8.51 7.41 -10.40
N ARG A 45 8.48 8.11 -11.54
CA ARG A 45 7.25 8.78 -12.02
C ARG A 45 6.08 7.80 -12.20
N THR A 46 6.32 6.56 -12.58
CA THR A 46 5.26 5.53 -12.57
C THR A 46 5.77 4.22 -11.98
N PHE A 47 4.88 3.50 -11.30
CA PHE A 47 5.20 2.24 -10.63
C PHE A 47 3.98 1.33 -10.46
N CYS A 48 4.24 0.05 -10.19
CA CYS A 48 3.26 -0.88 -9.66
C CYS A 48 3.34 -0.87 -8.13
N LEU A 49 2.22 -1.08 -7.44
CA LEU A 49 2.10 -0.97 -5.99
C LEU A 49 1.45 -2.21 -5.39
N ALA A 50 1.99 -2.72 -4.29
CA ALA A 50 1.31 -3.70 -3.46
C ALA A 50 1.40 -3.31 -1.98
N GLY A 51 0.26 -3.35 -1.28
CA GLY A 51 0.17 -3.00 0.13
C GLY A 51 -0.45 -4.10 0.97
N LEU A 52 0.18 -4.38 2.12
CA LEU A 52 -0.28 -5.34 3.12
C LEU A 52 -0.82 -4.61 4.35
N SER A 53 -2.04 -4.94 4.80
CA SER A 53 -2.63 -4.39 6.02
C SER A 53 -2.52 -2.85 6.09
N MET A 54 -1.71 -2.30 7.02
CA MET A 54 -1.39 -0.87 7.09
C MET A 54 -0.83 -0.31 5.76
N GLY A 55 0.08 -1.02 5.11
CA GLY A 55 0.64 -0.64 3.82
C GLY A 55 -0.43 -0.56 2.72
N GLY A 56 -1.53 -1.30 2.86
CA GLY A 56 -2.68 -1.14 1.97
C GLY A 56 -3.44 0.17 2.19
N TYR A 57 -3.48 0.73 3.41
CA TYR A 57 -4.03 2.08 3.63
C TYR A 57 -3.11 3.16 3.06
N VAL A 58 -1.79 3.00 3.21
CA VAL A 58 -0.81 3.89 2.55
C VAL A 58 -0.96 3.83 1.03
N ALA A 59 -1.15 2.64 0.46
CA ALA A 59 -1.39 2.48 -0.97
C ALA A 59 -2.66 3.21 -1.45
N GLN A 60 -3.73 3.16 -0.66
CA GLN A 60 -4.97 3.88 -0.96
C GLN A 60 -4.80 5.40 -0.88
N GLU A 61 -4.00 5.89 0.07
CA GLU A 61 -3.71 7.31 0.19
C GLU A 61 -2.81 7.81 -0.95
N ILE A 62 -1.87 6.99 -1.42
CA ILE A 62 -1.11 7.26 -2.66
C ILE A 62 -2.06 7.39 -3.85
N MET A 63 -3.00 6.45 -4.00
CA MET A 63 -4.02 6.51 -5.06
C MET A 63 -4.88 7.78 -4.99
N ARG A 64 -5.20 8.24 -3.79
CA ARG A 64 -5.96 9.48 -3.60
C ARG A 64 -5.14 10.71 -4.00
N LYS A 65 -3.86 10.75 -3.64
CA LYS A 65 -2.98 11.91 -3.86
C LYS A 65 -2.47 12.00 -5.31
N ALA A 66 -2.12 10.88 -5.92
CA ALA A 66 -1.45 10.83 -7.23
C ALA A 66 -1.86 9.59 -8.06
N PRO A 67 -3.16 9.46 -8.42
CA PRO A 67 -3.69 8.29 -9.14
C PRO A 67 -3.07 8.05 -10.53
N GLU A 68 -2.39 9.04 -11.09
CA GLU A 68 -1.68 8.97 -12.37
C GLU A 68 -0.28 8.34 -12.28
N ARG A 69 0.26 8.20 -11.07
CA ARG A 69 1.58 7.60 -10.81
C ARG A 69 1.50 6.06 -10.68
N GLU A 70 0.33 5.53 -10.39
CA GLU A 70 0.10 4.09 -10.21
C GLU A 70 -0.40 3.44 -11.50
N GLU A 71 0.22 2.30 -11.86
CA GLU A 71 -0.18 1.55 -13.05
C GLU A 71 -0.90 0.23 -12.74
N ARG A 72 -0.57 -0.41 -11.60
CA ARG A 72 -1.20 -1.63 -11.08
C ARG A 72 -1.14 -1.66 -9.55
N LEU A 73 -2.26 -2.02 -8.92
CA LEU A 73 -2.41 -2.08 -7.47
C LEU A 73 -2.88 -3.47 -7.03
N ALA A 74 -2.18 -4.02 -6.03
CA ALA A 74 -2.61 -5.18 -5.26
C ALA A 74 -2.79 -4.80 -3.78
N LEU A 75 -3.96 -5.13 -3.21
CA LEU A 75 -4.23 -5.02 -1.78
C LEU A 75 -4.28 -6.42 -1.18
N ILE A 76 -3.46 -6.65 -0.16
CA ILE A 76 -3.27 -7.95 0.49
C ILE A 76 -3.70 -7.80 1.94
N ASP A 77 -4.69 -8.58 2.38
CA ASP A 77 -5.26 -8.49 3.73
C ASP A 77 -5.65 -7.05 4.13
N THR A 78 -6.08 -6.27 3.14
CA THR A 78 -6.55 -4.89 3.32
C THR A 78 -7.89 -4.72 2.60
N ASN A 79 -8.83 -4.03 3.24
CA ASN A 79 -10.08 -3.67 2.61
C ASN A 79 -9.84 -2.64 1.48
N ALA A 80 -10.42 -2.87 0.30
CA ALA A 80 -10.37 -1.94 -0.83
C ALA A 80 -11.29 -0.71 -0.68
N ARG A 81 -11.84 -0.50 0.51
CA ARG A 81 -12.57 0.72 0.88
C ARG A 81 -11.65 1.60 1.72
N ALA A 82 -11.44 2.82 1.25
CA ALA A 82 -10.69 3.83 1.96
C ALA A 82 -11.49 4.33 3.17
N ARG A 83 -10.82 4.53 4.30
CA ARG A 83 -11.47 5.00 5.52
C ARG A 83 -11.26 6.51 5.66
N TYR A 84 -12.33 7.27 5.51
CA TYR A 84 -12.33 8.72 5.71
C TYR A 84 -13.35 9.11 6.78
N GLY A 85 -12.93 9.85 7.81
CA GLY A 85 -13.83 10.30 8.88
C GLY A 85 -14.55 9.17 9.63
N GLY A 86 -13.98 7.95 9.65
CA GLY A 86 -14.59 6.77 10.27
C GLY A 86 -15.39 5.88 9.32
N HIS A 87 -15.75 6.35 8.12
CA HIS A 87 -16.57 5.63 7.14
C HIS A 87 -15.73 5.02 6.01
N LEU A 88 -16.15 3.85 5.51
CA LEU A 88 -15.53 3.14 4.41
C LEU A 88 -16.13 3.60 3.07
N VAL A 89 -15.32 4.18 2.19
CA VAL A 89 -15.70 4.64 0.85
C VAL A 89 -15.05 3.74 -0.20
N PRO A 90 -15.80 3.19 -1.18
CA PRO A 90 -15.22 2.41 -2.27
C PRO A 90 -14.22 3.23 -3.09
N LEU A 91 -13.13 2.60 -3.54
CA LEU A 91 -12.25 3.21 -4.54
C LEU A 91 -12.91 3.10 -5.93
N GLU A 92 -12.76 4.12 -6.77
CA GLU A 92 -13.47 4.22 -8.05
C GLU A 92 -12.93 3.32 -9.18
N ARG A 93 -11.78 2.63 -8.98
CA ARG A 93 -11.21 1.71 -9.97
C ARG A 93 -11.29 0.25 -9.48
N PRO A 94 -11.69 -0.71 -10.34
CA PRO A 94 -11.65 -2.13 -9.99
C PRO A 94 -10.19 -2.60 -9.92
N TYR A 95 -9.68 -2.80 -8.71
CA TYR A 95 -8.35 -3.40 -8.48
C TYR A 95 -8.46 -4.91 -8.38
N ALA A 96 -7.38 -5.62 -8.72
CA ALA A 96 -7.22 -7.02 -8.33
C ALA A 96 -6.96 -7.08 -6.82
N ALA A 97 -8.03 -6.96 -6.02
CA ALA A 97 -7.98 -7.23 -4.60
C ALA A 97 -7.92 -8.74 -4.40
N LEU A 98 -6.70 -9.29 -4.33
CA LEU A 98 -6.50 -10.66 -3.84
C LEU A 98 -6.58 -10.61 -2.31
N ALA A 99 -7.80 -10.63 -1.80
CA ALA A 99 -8.08 -10.89 -0.39
C ALA A 99 -7.78 -12.37 -0.11
N VAL A 100 -6.50 -12.71 0.10
CA VAL A 100 -6.12 -14.03 0.64
C VAL A 100 -6.34 -13.98 2.15
N ILE A 101 -7.54 -14.34 2.59
CA ILE A 101 -7.77 -14.80 3.97
C ILE A 101 -8.33 -16.22 3.89
N ARG A 102 -7.46 -17.20 4.15
CA ARG A 102 -7.90 -18.42 4.85
C ARG A 102 -6.71 -19.04 5.61
N HIS A 103 -6.71 -18.77 6.92
CA HIS A 103 -6.33 -19.69 8.00
C HIS A 103 -4.84 -20.04 8.17
N LEU A 104 -4.15 -19.28 9.03
CA LEU A 104 -3.04 -19.70 9.90
C LEU A 104 -3.04 -18.66 11.04
N LEU A 105 -3.36 -18.94 12.31
CA LEU A 105 -3.09 -20.08 13.18
C LEU A 105 -4.26 -20.20 14.19
N GLY A 106 -4.43 -21.40 14.77
CA GLY A 106 -5.45 -21.72 15.77
C GLY A 106 -5.22 -21.08 17.14
#